data_AF-A0A3E0Q254-F1
#
_entry.id   AF-A0A3E0Q254-F1
#
_cell.length_a   1.000
_cell.length_b   1.000
_cell.length_c   1.000
_cell.angle_alpha   90.00
_cell.angle_beta   90.00
_cell.angle_gamma   90.00
#
_symmetry.space_group_name_H-M   'P 1'
#
loop_
_entity.id
_entity.type
_entity.pdbx_description
1 polymer ?
#
loop_
_entity_poly.entity_id
_entity_poly.type
_entity_poly.pdbx_seq_one_letter_code
_entity_poly.pdbx_strand_id
1 'polypeptide(L)'
;MRSTTNHIRVTRRPSAEKRVVNTFGPRAPRGGAIFEIPRCWCLAGDSGEPGNEEDPVEDHEANGAKTLDRRRFLKGAGIATVGVAALGLAACTEDGATATTGDPDLDDALGSNDLPEINWEMATSWPTALDTIYGGAVTFGEAVTAMTGGKFTITARAAGELVPGLEVLQSVQAGSVSAGHTASYYYRGLGEVLAFGTAVPFGLTDRQQNAWLYDGGGLEMLQEIYRERFGVIQFPAGNTGVQMGGWFNKEIASVNDLSGLVMRIPGLGGAVMERLGVTVQVIAGGEIFQALQTGTVDAAEWVGPYDDTQLDFQSVAQFYYYPGWWEPGPSLEVQLPAAEYDALPEEYQAVVQAAAYQANVSMMSKYDALNPPALQDILDNSDVEVLPFPDDVMQAAEEAAFELYDEFAAQDTDFQSVFDNWSSFRSGIQQWHALAEQAMITYESQV
;
A
#
# COMPACT_ATOMS: atom_id res chain seq x y z
N MET A 1 -10.84 -78.06 42.72
CA MET A 1 -12.09 -77.33 42.35
C MET A 1 -11.87 -76.70 40.98
N ARG A 2 -12.67 -77.11 39.98
CA ARG A 2 -12.99 -76.48 38.66
C ARG A 2 -11.81 -75.83 37.87
N SER A 3 -11.28 -76.41 36.78
CA SER A 3 -11.86 -76.57 35.41
C SER A 3 -12.47 -75.26 34.90
N THR A 4 -12.03 -74.62 33.81
CA THR A 4 -11.96 -75.14 32.42
C THR A 4 -11.03 -74.32 31.51
N THR A 5 -10.41 -75.04 30.58
CA THR A 5 -9.66 -74.64 29.37
C THR A 5 -10.57 -74.03 28.29
N ASN A 6 -10.08 -73.08 27.46
CA ASN A 6 -9.99 -73.29 25.99
C ASN A 6 -9.22 -72.20 25.23
N HIS A 7 -8.44 -72.67 24.25
CA HIS A 7 -7.68 -71.92 23.26
C HIS A 7 -8.57 -71.23 22.22
N ILE A 8 -8.04 -70.19 21.55
CA ILE A 8 -7.93 -70.09 20.08
C ILE A 8 -6.98 -68.94 19.72
N ARG A 9 -6.07 -69.22 18.77
CA ARG A 9 -5.07 -68.32 18.18
C ARG A 9 -5.65 -67.77 16.88
N VAL A 10 -5.64 -66.45 16.68
CA VAL A 10 -5.89 -65.81 15.38
C VAL A 10 -4.80 -64.77 15.10
N THR A 11 -4.15 -64.95 13.96
CA THR A 11 -3.13 -64.07 13.34
C THR A 11 -3.76 -63.11 12.33
N ARG A 12 -3.05 -62.00 12.01
CA ARG A 12 -3.27 -60.92 10.99
C ARG A 12 -3.94 -59.66 11.58
N ARG A 13 -3.56 -58.40 11.29
CA ARG A 13 -2.61 -57.69 10.39
C ARG A 13 -2.39 -56.30 11.04
N PRO A 14 -1.28 -55.57 10.77
CA PRO A 14 -1.22 -54.15 11.13
C PRO A 14 -2.08 -53.35 10.12
N SER A 15 -3.04 -52.56 10.61
CA SER A 15 -3.77 -51.60 9.79
C SER A 15 -2.97 -50.30 9.72
N ALA A 16 -2.80 -49.82 8.49
CA ALA A 16 -2.04 -48.66 8.09
C ALA A 16 -2.36 -47.39 8.91
N GLU A 17 -1.32 -46.78 9.49
CA GLU A 17 -1.27 -45.34 9.68
C GLU A 17 -1.29 -44.68 8.30
N LYS A 18 -2.43 -44.08 7.91
CA LYS A 18 -2.42 -43.05 6.88
C LYS A 18 -1.94 -41.76 7.54
N ARG A 19 -0.62 -41.60 7.63
CA ARG A 19 0.00 -40.30 7.74
C ARG A 19 -0.14 -39.65 6.36
N VAL A 20 -1.10 -38.75 6.19
CA VAL A 20 -1.17 -37.89 5.00
C VAL A 20 -0.03 -36.88 5.16
N VAL A 21 1.12 -37.24 4.61
CA VAL A 21 2.19 -36.29 4.35
C VAL A 21 1.84 -35.65 3.01
N ASN A 22 1.35 -34.41 3.04
CA ASN A 22 1.25 -33.61 1.82
C ASN A 22 2.68 -33.28 1.40
N THR A 23 3.24 -34.07 0.49
CA THR A 23 4.53 -33.79 -0.12
C THR A 23 4.34 -32.69 -1.15
N PHE A 24 4.67 -31.45 -0.80
CA PHE A 24 5.11 -30.47 -1.79
C PHE A 24 6.46 -30.95 -2.35
N GLY A 25 6.48 -31.28 -3.64
CA GLY A 25 7.67 -31.66 -4.38
C GLY A 25 7.45 -31.37 -5.87
N PRO A 26 8.36 -30.68 -6.55
CA PRO A 26 8.10 -30.12 -7.87
C PRO A 26 8.08 -31.21 -8.96
N ARG A 27 7.03 -31.19 -9.79
CA ARG A 27 7.06 -31.84 -11.11
C ARG A 27 7.97 -31.02 -12.02
N ALA A 28 9.10 -31.60 -12.41
CA ALA A 28 9.94 -31.07 -13.49
C ALA A 28 9.15 -31.00 -14.82
N PRO A 29 9.23 -29.89 -15.59
CA PRO A 29 8.75 -29.89 -16.96
C PRO A 29 9.81 -30.51 -17.88
N ARG A 30 9.44 -31.59 -18.56
CA ARG A 30 10.13 -32.03 -19.79
C ARG A 30 9.51 -31.29 -20.96
N GLY A 31 10.30 -30.49 -21.68
CA GLY A 31 9.91 -29.90 -22.96
C GLY A 31 10.58 -28.55 -23.18
N GLY A 32 11.76 -28.57 -23.78
CA GLY A 32 12.54 -27.37 -24.05
C GLY A 32 11.95 -26.49 -25.16
N ALA A 33 11.90 -25.20 -24.89
CA ALA A 33 12.06 -24.15 -25.89
C ALA A 33 13.14 -23.21 -25.35
N ILE A 34 14.30 -23.22 -26.03
CA ILE A 34 15.44 -22.37 -25.72
C ILE A 34 15.09 -20.98 -26.26
N PHE A 35 14.88 -20.00 -25.37
CA PHE A 35 14.95 -18.59 -25.73
C PHE A 35 16.44 -18.21 -25.82
N GLU A 36 16.92 -17.99 -27.04
CA GLU A 36 18.24 -17.40 -27.29
C GLU A 36 18.24 -15.91 -26.94
N ILE A 37 19.13 -15.53 -26.02
CA ILE A 37 19.49 -14.13 -25.75
C ILE A 37 20.62 -13.76 -26.72
N PRO A 38 20.50 -12.73 -27.58
CA PRO A 38 21.59 -12.37 -28.49
C PRO A 38 22.73 -11.71 -27.73
N ARG A 39 23.92 -12.30 -27.88
CA ARG A 39 25.21 -11.82 -27.35
C ARG A 39 25.57 -10.44 -27.90
N CYS A 40 25.87 -9.51 -27.00
CA CYS A 40 26.59 -8.27 -27.30
C CYS A 40 27.95 -8.57 -27.95
N TRP A 41 28.20 -7.94 -29.10
CA TRP A 41 29.51 -7.92 -29.75
C TRP A 41 30.42 -6.89 -29.09
N CYS A 42 31.58 -7.36 -28.59
CA CYS A 42 32.73 -6.52 -28.29
C CYS A 42 33.50 -6.21 -29.58
N LEU A 43 33.81 -4.94 -29.80
CA LEU A 43 34.67 -4.45 -30.88
C LEU A 43 36.14 -4.69 -30.53
N ALA A 44 36.88 -5.30 -31.46
CA ALA A 44 38.34 -5.22 -31.55
C ALA A 44 38.68 -4.80 -32.99
N GLY A 45 39.46 -3.73 -33.13
CA GLY A 45 39.94 -3.25 -34.43
C GLY A 45 41.21 -3.96 -34.88
N ASP A 46 41.49 -3.91 -36.20
CA ASP A 46 42.76 -3.38 -36.72
C ASP A 46 42.73 -3.17 -38.26
N SER A 47 43.41 -2.10 -38.68
CA SER A 47 44.13 -1.78 -39.93
C SER A 47 43.62 -2.15 -41.36
N GLY A 48 43.52 -1.12 -42.23
CA GLY A 48 43.75 -1.24 -43.69
C GLY A 48 43.04 -0.22 -44.59
N GLU A 49 43.70 0.89 -44.95
CA GLU A 49 43.32 1.88 -46.00
C GLU A 49 43.71 1.44 -47.44
N PRO A 50 43.45 2.20 -48.54
CA PRO A 50 42.21 2.90 -48.96
C PRO A 50 41.90 2.71 -50.47
N GLY A 51 40.75 3.18 -50.95
CA GLY A 51 40.42 3.32 -52.38
C GLY A 51 39.36 4.40 -52.61
N ASN A 52 39.76 5.48 -53.30
CA ASN A 52 38.97 6.67 -53.64
C ASN A 52 37.87 6.41 -54.67
N GLU A 53 36.72 7.08 -54.53
CA GLU A 53 36.05 7.77 -55.64
C GLU A 53 35.10 8.86 -55.08
N GLU A 54 35.28 10.09 -55.56
CA GLU A 54 34.50 11.32 -55.29
C GLU A 54 33.11 11.21 -55.97
N ASP A 55 32.01 11.78 -55.46
CA ASP A 55 31.58 13.18 -55.65
C ASP A 55 30.17 13.41 -54.99
N PRO A 56 29.60 14.64 -54.95
CA PRO A 56 29.21 15.32 -53.71
C PRO A 56 27.69 15.40 -53.45
N VAL A 57 27.30 15.68 -52.19
CA VAL A 57 25.96 16.22 -51.87
C VAL A 57 26.08 17.34 -50.83
N GLU A 58 25.42 18.45 -51.17
CA GLU A 58 25.38 19.75 -50.51
C GLU A 58 24.77 19.75 -49.10
N ASP A 59 25.24 20.73 -48.32
CA ASP A 59 24.81 21.12 -46.99
C ASP A 59 23.33 21.56 -46.93
N HIS A 60 22.61 21.10 -45.92
CA HIS A 60 21.58 21.91 -45.24
C HIS A 60 21.46 21.52 -43.75
N GLU A 61 22.06 22.40 -42.93
CA GLU A 61 21.78 22.78 -41.55
C GLU A 61 20.88 21.88 -40.67
N ALA A 62 21.52 21.21 -39.71
CA ALA A 62 20.88 20.65 -38.52
C ALA A 62 20.78 21.70 -37.40
N ASN A 63 19.57 22.00 -36.94
CA ASN A 63 19.33 22.77 -35.72
C ASN A 63 19.54 21.91 -34.47
N GLY A 64 20.78 21.94 -33.96
CA GLY A 64 21.11 22.18 -32.55
C GLY A 64 20.42 21.37 -31.45
N ALA A 65 20.75 20.09 -31.31
CA ALA A 65 20.69 19.41 -30.02
C ALA A 65 22.00 19.68 -29.24
N LYS A 66 21.93 20.46 -28.15
CA LYS A 66 23.07 20.66 -27.24
C LYS A 66 23.09 19.57 -26.18
N THR A 67 24.01 18.63 -26.34
CA THR A 67 24.51 17.72 -25.33
C THR A 67 25.20 18.51 -24.21
N LEU A 68 24.80 18.27 -22.95
CA LEU A 68 25.42 18.89 -21.77
C LEU A 68 26.72 18.15 -21.41
N ASP A 69 27.83 18.83 -21.69
CA ASP A 69 29.18 18.43 -21.29
C ASP A 69 29.36 18.59 -19.77
N ARG A 70 29.48 17.47 -19.07
CA ARG A 70 29.77 17.38 -17.63
C ARG A 70 31.23 17.72 -17.37
N ARG A 71 31.62 19.00 -17.43
CA ARG A 71 32.87 19.56 -16.85
C ARG A 71 32.97 21.08 -17.07
N ARG A 72 32.23 21.89 -16.29
CA ARG A 72 32.61 23.28 -15.92
C ARG A 72 31.57 23.94 -15.02
N PHE A 73 31.75 23.85 -13.70
CA PHE A 73 31.26 24.90 -12.79
C PHE A 73 31.97 24.88 -11.43
N LEU A 74 33.21 25.38 -11.39
CA LEU A 74 33.87 25.79 -10.14
C LEU A 74 34.88 26.90 -10.46
N LYS A 75 34.42 28.15 -10.53
CA LYS A 75 35.25 29.36 -10.33
C LYS A 75 34.38 30.47 -9.77
N GLY A 76 34.49 30.67 -8.46
CA GLY A 76 33.82 31.77 -7.75
C GLY A 76 34.11 31.76 -6.24
N ALA A 77 35.29 31.31 -5.80
CA ALA A 77 35.74 31.47 -4.42
C ALA A 77 36.81 32.57 -4.39
N GLY A 78 36.40 33.77 -3.98
CA GLY A 78 37.27 34.88 -3.62
C GLY A 78 37.39 34.95 -2.10
N ILE A 79 38.62 35.00 -1.64
CA ILE A 79 39.09 34.90 -0.25
C ILE A 79 38.75 36.15 0.57
N ALA A 80 38.31 35.97 1.82
CA ALA A 80 38.64 36.86 2.94
C ALA A 80 38.91 36.03 4.21
N THR A 81 40.18 36.02 4.59
CA THR A 81 40.80 35.37 5.75
C THR A 81 40.66 36.19 7.02
N VAL A 82 40.27 35.58 8.15
CA VAL A 82 40.85 35.62 9.52
C VAL A 82 40.16 34.45 10.25
N GLY A 83 40.75 33.47 10.93
CA GLY A 83 42.08 33.25 11.50
C GLY A 83 41.84 32.42 12.77
N VAL A 84 41.71 31.09 12.65
CA VAL A 84 41.57 30.19 13.80
C VAL A 84 42.93 29.60 14.14
N ALA A 85 43.52 30.06 15.25
CA ALA A 85 44.55 29.31 15.98
C ALA A 85 44.68 29.85 17.42
N ALA A 86 44.21 29.08 18.39
CA ALA A 86 44.89 28.92 19.67
C ALA A 86 44.40 27.65 20.38
N LEU A 87 45.26 26.64 20.41
CA LEU A 87 45.24 25.53 21.36
C LEU A 87 45.38 26.08 22.79
N GLY A 88 44.66 25.49 23.74
CA GLY A 88 44.83 25.78 25.16
C GLY A 88 44.10 24.78 26.06
N LEU A 89 44.67 23.59 26.23
CA LEU A 89 44.44 22.78 27.43
C LEU A 89 45.27 23.38 28.58
N ALA A 90 44.61 23.91 29.61
CA ALA A 90 45.11 24.05 30.99
C ALA A 90 43.93 24.55 31.84
N ALA A 91 43.36 23.71 32.71
CA ALA A 91 43.76 23.53 34.11
C ALA A 91 42.76 24.26 35.04
N CYS A 92 42.28 23.52 36.04
CA CYS A 92 41.45 24.02 37.12
C CYS A 92 42.16 25.15 37.87
N THR A 93 41.47 26.27 38.08
CA THR A 93 41.61 27.09 39.28
C THR A 93 40.26 27.74 39.58
N GLU A 94 39.74 27.44 40.77
CA GLU A 94 38.77 28.27 41.47
C GLU A 94 39.29 29.70 41.52
N ASP A 95 38.52 30.65 41.03
CA ASP A 95 38.44 31.99 41.60
C ASP A 95 37.19 32.69 41.09
N GLY A 96 36.45 33.30 42.03
CA GLY A 96 35.11 33.81 41.84
C GLY A 96 35.00 34.81 40.68
N ALA A 97 34.08 34.51 39.76
CA ALA A 97 33.52 35.48 38.85
C ALA A 97 32.03 35.65 39.20
N THR A 98 31.71 36.84 39.69
CA THR A 98 30.37 37.38 39.85
C THR A 98 29.49 37.07 38.64
N ALA A 99 28.32 36.49 38.89
CA ALA A 99 27.25 36.39 37.91
C ALA A 99 26.86 37.81 37.45
N THR A 100 27.38 38.21 36.30
CA THR A 100 26.78 39.27 35.50
C THR A 100 25.42 38.77 35.06
N THR A 101 24.39 39.43 35.57
CA THR A 101 23.00 39.37 35.10
C THR A 101 22.99 39.27 33.57
N GLY A 102 22.39 38.20 33.05
CA GLY A 102 22.17 38.03 31.63
C GLY A 102 21.53 39.29 31.04
N ASP A 103 22.07 39.70 29.89
CA ASP A 103 21.52 40.76 29.09
C ASP A 103 20.10 40.36 28.65
N PRO A 104 19.02 41.03 29.09
CA PRO A 104 17.66 40.67 28.74
C PRO A 104 17.36 40.83 27.24
N ASP A 105 18.25 41.49 26.48
CA ASP A 105 18.11 41.71 25.05
C ASP A 105 18.64 40.55 24.18
N LEU A 106 19.21 39.49 24.76
CA LEU A 106 19.61 38.29 24.01
C LEU A 106 18.47 37.30 23.79
N ASP A 107 17.41 37.35 24.60
CA ASP A 107 16.21 36.53 24.41
C ASP A 107 15.30 37.10 23.29
N ASP A 108 15.36 38.42 23.03
CA ASP A 108 14.54 39.10 22.01
C ASP A 108 15.20 39.06 20.60
N ALA A 109 16.50 38.72 20.53
CA ALA A 109 17.25 38.58 19.28
C ALA A 109 17.12 37.17 18.64
N LEU A 110 16.64 36.19 19.41
CA LEU A 110 16.16 34.90 18.93
C LEU A 110 14.64 35.00 18.80
N GLY A 111 14.17 35.71 17.78
CA GLY A 111 12.74 35.92 17.54
C GLY A 111 11.96 34.63 17.83
N SER A 112 11.00 34.71 18.74
CA SER A 112 10.26 33.55 19.20
C SER A 112 9.54 32.94 17.99
N ASN A 113 10.13 31.90 17.40
CA ASN A 113 9.47 30.97 16.49
C ASN A 113 8.46 30.14 17.30
N ASP A 114 7.52 30.81 17.96
CA ASP A 114 6.49 30.16 18.73
C ASP A 114 5.38 29.74 17.76
N LEU A 115 5.52 28.52 17.26
CA LEU A 115 4.50 27.91 16.40
C LEU A 115 3.17 27.80 17.16
N PRO A 116 2.02 27.96 16.48
CA PRO A 116 0.71 28.01 17.10
C PRO A 116 0.35 26.67 17.76
N GLU A 117 -0.47 26.75 18.81
CA GLU A 117 -1.11 25.57 19.38
C GLU A 117 -2.37 25.22 18.57
N ILE A 118 -2.42 24.00 18.05
CA ILE A 118 -3.49 23.48 17.20
C ILE A 118 -3.94 22.13 17.76
N ASN A 119 -5.25 21.93 17.88
CA ASN A 119 -5.84 20.68 18.32
C ASN A 119 -6.93 20.28 17.32
N TRP A 120 -6.68 19.19 16.58
CA TRP A 120 -7.61 18.63 15.62
C TRP A 120 -8.14 17.28 16.09
N GLU A 121 -9.34 16.95 15.65
CA GLU A 121 -9.90 15.61 15.73
C GLU A 121 -10.00 15.01 14.33
N MET A 122 -9.63 13.73 14.22
CA MET A 122 -9.60 12.99 12.97
C MET A 122 -10.67 11.89 13.00
N ALA A 123 -11.67 11.99 12.13
CA ALA A 123 -12.62 10.91 11.94
C ALA A 123 -11.96 9.75 11.18
N THR A 124 -12.24 8.51 11.58
CA THR A 124 -11.71 7.33 10.89
C THR A 124 -12.83 6.44 10.35
N SER A 125 -12.54 5.66 9.31
CA SER A 125 -13.44 4.64 8.78
C SER A 125 -13.43 3.32 9.57
N TRP A 126 -12.68 3.26 10.68
CA TRP A 126 -12.23 2.01 11.29
C TRP A 126 -12.74 1.82 12.71
N PRO A 127 -13.11 0.60 13.11
CA PRO A 127 -13.34 0.28 14.53
C PRO A 127 -12.02 0.17 15.30
N THR A 128 -12.06 0.42 16.60
CA THR A 128 -10.88 0.36 17.49
C THR A 128 -10.26 -1.04 17.62
N ALA A 129 -11.02 -2.09 17.29
CA ALA A 129 -10.54 -3.47 17.29
C ALA A 129 -9.42 -3.72 16.27
N LEU A 130 -9.34 -2.91 15.21
CA LEU A 130 -8.34 -3.05 14.16
C LEU A 130 -7.12 -2.18 14.47
N ASP A 131 -6.31 -2.61 15.42
CA ASP A 131 -5.15 -1.86 15.91
C ASP A 131 -4.02 -1.69 14.87
N THR A 132 -4.17 -2.24 13.67
CA THR A 132 -3.35 -2.04 12.48
C THR A 132 -3.82 -0.81 11.70
N ILE A 133 -5.03 -0.85 11.11
CA ILE A 133 -5.58 0.24 10.30
C ILE A 133 -6.03 1.43 11.16
N TYR A 134 -6.78 1.21 12.24
CA TYR A 134 -7.08 2.27 13.21
C TYR A 134 -5.79 2.74 13.90
N GLY A 135 -4.89 1.81 14.21
CA GLY A 135 -3.60 2.14 14.81
C GLY A 135 -2.68 2.97 13.90
N GLY A 136 -2.79 2.86 12.57
CA GLY A 136 -2.07 3.75 11.65
C GLY A 136 -2.56 5.20 11.72
N ALA A 137 -3.88 5.40 11.86
CA ALA A 137 -4.46 6.71 12.13
C ALA A 137 -3.98 7.28 13.47
N VAL A 138 -3.89 6.45 14.52
CA VAL A 138 -3.29 6.84 15.81
C VAL A 138 -1.81 7.19 15.64
N THR A 139 -1.04 6.37 14.91
CA THR A 139 0.39 6.58 14.64
C THR A 139 0.62 7.92 13.95
N PHE A 140 -0.21 8.29 12.99
CA PHE A 140 -0.16 9.60 12.34
C PHE A 140 -0.31 10.75 13.35
N GLY A 141 -1.35 10.71 14.19
CA GLY A 141 -1.60 11.76 15.18
C GLY A 141 -0.52 11.86 16.25
N GLU A 142 -0.01 10.72 16.72
CA GLU A 142 1.11 10.64 17.67
C GLU A 142 2.40 11.20 17.06
N ALA A 143 2.68 10.91 15.79
CA ALA A 143 3.85 11.43 15.09
C ALA A 143 3.80 12.96 14.93
N VAL A 144 2.65 13.53 14.55
CA VAL A 144 2.44 15.00 14.51
C VAL A 144 2.66 15.62 15.89
N THR A 145 2.07 15.02 16.93
CA THR A 145 2.22 15.48 18.32
C THR A 145 3.68 15.47 18.76
N ALA A 146 4.40 14.38 18.51
CA ALA A 146 5.79 14.23 18.90
C ALA A 146 6.72 15.22 18.17
N MET A 147 6.54 15.38 16.85
CA MET A 147 7.38 16.27 16.03
C MET A 147 7.17 17.76 16.32
N THR A 148 6.03 18.14 16.88
CA THR A 148 5.72 19.54 17.25
C THR A 148 5.90 19.84 18.74
N GLY A 149 6.44 18.89 19.52
CA GLY A 149 6.57 19.06 20.97
C GLY A 149 5.23 19.24 21.68
N GLY A 150 4.15 18.68 21.12
CA GLY A 150 2.79 18.76 21.67
C GLY A 150 1.99 19.99 21.26
N LYS A 151 2.55 20.91 20.47
CA LYS A 151 1.84 22.12 20.04
C LYS A 151 0.80 21.84 18.95
N PHE A 152 1.00 20.84 18.11
CA PHE A 152 -0.02 20.39 17.15
C PHE A 152 -0.43 18.96 17.51
N THR A 153 -1.67 18.79 17.94
CA THR A 153 -2.23 17.46 18.23
C THR A 153 -3.32 17.11 17.22
N ILE A 154 -3.36 15.84 16.82
CA ILE A 154 -4.44 15.26 16.01
C ILE A 154 -4.90 13.99 16.71
N THR A 155 -6.14 13.97 17.19
CA THR A 155 -6.69 12.83 17.94
C THR A 155 -7.59 11.99 17.03
N ALA A 156 -7.22 10.73 16.81
CA ALA A 156 -8.03 9.79 16.03
C ALA A 156 -9.30 9.36 16.79
N ARG A 157 -10.44 9.38 16.10
CA ARG A 157 -11.76 8.98 16.59
C ARG A 157 -12.28 7.81 15.76
N ALA A 158 -12.77 6.78 16.43
CA ALA A 158 -13.22 5.56 15.77
C ALA A 158 -14.44 5.80 14.88
N ALA A 159 -14.70 4.89 13.95
CA ALA A 159 -15.90 4.94 13.11
C ALA A 159 -17.17 5.10 13.95
N GLY A 160 -17.99 6.10 13.61
CA GLY A 160 -19.23 6.41 14.32
C GLY A 160 -19.09 7.29 15.57
N GLU A 161 -17.88 7.59 16.05
CA GLU A 161 -17.70 8.53 17.17
C GLU A 161 -17.95 9.98 16.75
N LEU A 162 -17.41 10.38 15.59
CA LEU A 162 -17.65 11.69 14.99
C LEU A 162 -18.66 11.60 13.86
N VAL A 163 -18.43 10.69 12.91
CA VAL A 163 -19.21 10.51 11.68
C VAL A 163 -19.25 9.02 11.30
N PRO A 164 -20.26 8.55 10.55
CA PRO A 164 -20.27 7.20 10.01
C PRO A 164 -19.01 6.93 9.17
N GLY A 165 -18.47 5.71 9.25
CA GLY A 165 -17.17 5.38 8.65
C GLY A 165 -17.09 5.53 7.13
N LEU A 166 -18.23 5.49 6.42
CA LEU A 166 -18.31 5.67 4.96
C LEU A 166 -18.59 7.13 4.54
N GLU A 167 -18.62 8.06 5.49
CA GLU A 167 -18.94 9.49 5.26
C GLU A 167 -17.74 10.42 5.59
N VAL A 168 -16.53 9.86 5.76
CA VAL A 168 -15.36 10.62 6.21
C VAL A 168 -14.97 11.72 5.20
N LEU A 169 -14.85 11.40 3.91
CA LEU A 169 -14.50 12.42 2.90
C LEU A 169 -15.52 13.56 2.84
N GLN A 170 -16.81 13.24 2.86
CA GLN A 170 -17.88 14.25 2.84
C GLN A 170 -17.82 15.15 4.09
N SER A 171 -17.43 14.59 5.23
CA SER A 171 -17.30 15.32 6.50
C SER A 171 -16.09 16.25 6.50
N VAL A 172 -14.95 15.79 5.97
CA VAL A 172 -13.75 16.62 5.76
C VAL A 172 -14.05 17.74 4.76
N GLN A 173 -14.68 17.42 3.63
CA GLN A 173 -15.12 18.38 2.61
C GLN A 173 -16.04 19.46 3.20
N ALA A 174 -16.95 19.07 4.09
CA ALA A 174 -17.87 20.01 4.75
C ALA A 174 -17.21 20.84 5.87
N GLY A 175 -15.96 20.51 6.26
CA GLY A 175 -15.28 21.11 7.41
C GLY A 175 -15.93 20.76 8.75
N SER A 176 -16.72 19.69 8.82
CA SER A 176 -17.33 19.23 10.09
C SER A 176 -16.34 18.47 10.98
N VAL A 177 -15.26 17.97 10.39
CA VAL A 177 -14.10 17.38 11.06
C VAL A 177 -12.82 17.95 10.45
N SER A 178 -11.79 18.16 11.28
CA SER A 178 -10.53 18.78 10.84
C SER A 178 -9.61 17.82 10.07
N ALA A 179 -9.83 16.51 10.22
CA ALA A 179 -9.10 15.49 9.49
C ALA A 179 -9.95 14.22 9.31
N GLY A 180 -9.61 13.43 8.31
CA GLY A 180 -10.17 12.11 8.05
C GLY A 180 -9.07 11.07 7.82
N HIS A 181 -9.30 9.81 8.17
CA HIS A 181 -8.48 8.68 7.73
C HIS A 181 -9.37 7.57 7.17
N THR A 182 -9.13 7.18 5.91
CA THR A 182 -10.07 6.35 5.16
C THR A 182 -9.41 5.63 3.98
N ALA A 183 -10.19 4.86 3.23
CA ALA A 183 -9.86 4.37 1.89
C ALA A 183 -10.64 5.18 0.85
N SER A 184 -9.93 5.77 -0.10
CA SER A 184 -10.52 6.57 -1.19
C SER A 184 -11.51 5.79 -2.05
N TYR A 185 -11.34 4.47 -2.18
CA TYR A 185 -12.25 3.63 -2.97
C TYR A 185 -13.65 3.49 -2.36
N TYR A 186 -13.91 3.95 -1.12
CA TYR A 186 -15.26 3.97 -0.56
C TYR A 186 -16.15 4.98 -1.28
N TYR A 187 -15.55 5.95 -1.98
CA TYR A 187 -16.24 7.09 -2.56
C TYR A 187 -16.47 6.96 -4.07
N ARG A 188 -16.65 5.74 -4.59
CA ARG A 188 -16.94 5.50 -6.02
C ARG A 188 -18.08 6.35 -6.57
N GLY A 189 -19.14 6.54 -5.77
CA GLY A 189 -20.27 7.40 -6.13
C GLY A 189 -19.92 8.88 -6.32
N LEU A 190 -18.74 9.32 -5.86
CA LEU A 190 -18.19 10.67 -6.09
C LEU A 190 -17.22 10.72 -7.26
N GLY A 191 -16.76 9.58 -7.78
CA GLY A 191 -15.84 9.46 -8.92
C GLY A 191 -15.02 8.18 -8.84
N GLU A 192 -15.04 7.36 -9.91
CA GLU A 192 -14.28 6.10 -9.95
C GLU A 192 -12.75 6.34 -9.93
N VAL A 193 -12.30 7.52 -10.38
CA VAL A 193 -10.87 7.90 -10.37
C VAL A 193 -10.26 7.87 -8.97
N LEU A 194 -11.08 8.07 -7.92
CA LEU A 194 -10.61 8.06 -6.55
C LEU A 194 -10.07 6.69 -6.13
N ALA A 195 -10.51 5.60 -6.77
CA ALA A 195 -10.04 4.25 -6.44
C ALA A 195 -8.52 4.10 -6.60
N PHE A 196 -7.89 4.82 -7.54
CA PHE A 196 -6.44 4.80 -7.73
C PHE A 196 -5.66 5.26 -6.50
N GLY A 197 -6.23 6.12 -5.66
CA GLY A 197 -5.61 6.55 -4.40
C GLY A 197 -5.43 5.40 -3.41
N THR A 198 -6.34 4.42 -3.45
CA THR A 198 -6.24 3.23 -2.61
C THR A 198 -5.67 2.05 -3.39
N ALA A 199 -6.49 1.40 -4.21
CA ALA A 199 -6.11 0.29 -5.07
C ALA A 199 -7.17 0.06 -6.14
N VAL A 200 -6.72 -0.54 -7.24
CA VAL A 200 -7.58 -1.02 -8.32
C VAL A 200 -7.26 -2.50 -8.61
N PRO A 201 -8.25 -3.30 -9.04
CA PRO A 201 -8.03 -4.70 -9.43
C PRO A 201 -6.85 -4.93 -10.37
N PHE A 202 -6.07 -5.98 -10.07
CA PHE A 202 -4.86 -6.35 -10.82
C PHE A 202 -3.82 -5.22 -10.91
N GLY A 203 -3.85 -4.32 -9.94
CA GLY A 203 -3.01 -3.13 -9.88
C GLY A 203 -1.59 -3.36 -9.34
N LEU A 204 -1.17 -2.44 -8.47
CA LEU A 204 0.19 -2.32 -7.96
C LEU A 204 0.31 -2.93 -6.56
N THR A 205 1.41 -3.62 -6.27
CA THR A 205 1.74 -4.01 -4.89
C THR A 205 2.08 -2.79 -4.03
N ASP A 206 2.16 -2.92 -2.70
CA ASP A 206 2.48 -1.81 -1.77
C ASP A 206 3.70 -0.97 -2.23
N ARG A 207 4.82 -1.62 -2.56
CA ARG A 207 6.05 -0.93 -3.01
C ARG A 207 5.87 -0.24 -4.34
N GLN A 208 5.07 -0.84 -5.24
CA GLN A 208 4.80 -0.28 -6.56
C GLN A 208 3.82 0.90 -6.46
N GLN A 209 2.79 0.79 -5.62
CA GLN A 209 1.80 1.81 -5.33
C GLN A 209 2.48 3.04 -4.70
N ASN A 210 3.34 2.83 -3.70
CA ASN A 210 4.13 3.91 -3.09
C ASN A 210 5.07 4.58 -4.10
N ALA A 211 5.77 3.79 -4.93
CA ALA A 211 6.63 4.35 -5.97
C ALA A 211 5.83 5.17 -7.00
N TRP A 212 4.62 4.75 -7.36
CA TRP A 212 3.75 5.50 -8.26
C TRP A 212 3.21 6.78 -7.63
N LEU A 213 2.72 6.69 -6.39
CA LEU A 213 2.17 7.82 -5.67
C LEU A 213 3.25 8.89 -5.43
N TYR A 214 4.39 8.52 -4.86
CA TYR A 214 5.42 9.50 -4.47
C TYR A 214 6.33 9.95 -5.62
N ASP A 215 6.63 9.07 -6.59
CA ASP A 215 7.66 9.34 -7.60
C ASP A 215 7.18 9.09 -9.05
N GLY A 216 5.97 8.58 -9.24
CA GLY A 216 5.37 8.29 -10.55
C GLY A 216 4.39 9.35 -11.04
N GLY A 217 4.14 10.41 -10.27
CA GLY A 217 3.17 11.46 -10.58
C GLY A 217 1.77 11.20 -10.05
N GLY A 218 1.53 10.05 -9.40
CA GLY A 218 0.18 9.64 -8.99
C GLY A 218 -0.41 10.53 -7.90
N LEU A 219 0.40 10.88 -6.89
CA LEU A 219 -0.09 11.70 -5.78
C LEU A 219 -0.42 13.12 -6.22
N GLU A 220 0.40 13.76 -7.06
CA GLU A 220 0.09 15.11 -7.53
C GLU A 220 -1.21 15.16 -8.33
N MET A 221 -1.42 14.20 -9.25
CA MET A 221 -2.65 14.13 -10.04
C MET A 221 -3.89 13.94 -9.16
N LEU A 222 -3.81 13.04 -8.17
CA LEU A 222 -4.92 12.81 -7.25
C LEU A 222 -5.17 14.02 -6.35
N GLN A 223 -4.13 14.69 -5.86
CA GLN A 223 -4.29 15.89 -5.03
C GLN A 223 -4.91 17.06 -5.80
N GLU A 224 -4.60 17.22 -7.10
CA GLU A 224 -5.26 18.20 -7.97
C GLU A 224 -6.76 17.91 -8.06
N ILE A 225 -7.14 16.67 -8.38
CA ILE A 225 -8.54 16.21 -8.43
C ILE A 225 -9.25 16.44 -7.09
N TYR A 226 -8.61 16.08 -5.97
CA TYR A 226 -9.21 16.25 -4.64
C TYR A 226 -9.42 17.73 -4.28
N ARG A 227 -8.46 18.59 -4.58
CA ARG A 227 -8.57 20.03 -4.33
C ARG A 227 -9.68 20.65 -5.15
N GLU A 228 -9.76 20.31 -6.44
CA GLU A 228 -10.76 20.89 -7.35
C GLU A 228 -12.19 20.42 -7.05
N ARG A 229 -12.37 19.13 -6.80
CA ARG A 229 -13.71 18.54 -6.64
C ARG A 229 -14.24 18.64 -5.22
N PHE A 230 -13.36 18.60 -4.23
CA PHE A 230 -13.76 18.45 -2.82
C PHE A 230 -13.16 19.52 -1.90
N GLY A 231 -12.20 20.34 -2.35
CA GLY A 231 -11.50 21.26 -1.46
C GLY A 231 -10.70 20.53 -0.37
N VAL A 232 -10.23 19.32 -0.67
CA VAL A 232 -9.48 18.44 0.25
C VAL A 232 -8.08 18.22 -0.30
N ILE A 233 -7.11 18.01 0.58
CA ILE A 233 -5.80 17.44 0.24
C ILE A 233 -5.64 16.12 0.98
N GLN A 234 -5.10 15.11 0.32
CA GLN A 234 -4.86 13.79 0.91
C GLN A 234 -3.39 13.41 0.87
N PHE A 235 -2.96 12.61 1.84
CA PHE A 235 -1.63 11.99 1.85
C PHE A 235 -1.75 10.48 2.15
N PRO A 236 -0.98 9.61 1.46
CA PRO A 236 -0.87 8.21 1.83
C PRO A 236 -0.41 8.08 3.29
N ALA A 237 -1.18 7.34 4.09
CA ALA A 237 -1.04 7.20 5.53
C ALA A 237 -1.28 5.76 6.03
N GLY A 238 -1.20 4.77 5.14
CA GLY A 238 -1.27 3.35 5.49
C GLY A 238 -1.16 2.47 4.26
N ASN A 239 -0.67 1.24 4.40
CA ASN A 239 -0.84 0.20 3.39
C ASN A 239 -1.02 -1.17 4.07
N THR A 240 -1.83 -2.04 3.47
CA THR A 240 -2.09 -3.38 4.04
C THR A 240 -1.32 -4.49 3.33
N GLY A 241 -0.65 -4.20 2.21
CA GLY A 241 -0.08 -5.19 1.32
C GLY A 241 -1.16 -5.92 0.51
N VAL A 242 -0.77 -6.99 -0.18
CA VAL A 242 -1.73 -7.81 -0.92
C VAL A 242 -2.74 -8.38 0.06
N GLN A 243 -4.01 -8.06 -0.15
CA GLN A 243 -5.09 -8.59 0.68
C GLN A 243 -5.43 -10.05 0.36
N MET A 244 -6.18 -10.68 1.25
CA MET A 244 -6.78 -11.98 1.01
C MET A 244 -8.03 -11.88 0.14
N GLY A 245 -8.38 -12.99 -0.51
CA GLY A 245 -9.55 -13.13 -1.37
C GLY A 245 -10.87 -13.23 -0.63
N GLY A 246 -10.92 -13.03 0.69
CA GLY A 246 -12.15 -12.98 1.47
C GLY A 246 -12.70 -14.35 1.91
N TRP A 247 -13.72 -14.27 2.76
CA TRP A 247 -14.37 -15.37 3.47
C TRP A 247 -15.70 -15.73 2.81
N PHE A 248 -15.92 -17.02 2.58
CA PHE A 248 -17.10 -17.54 1.90
C PHE A 248 -17.74 -18.67 2.71
N ASN A 249 -19.07 -18.70 2.68
CA ASN A 249 -19.86 -19.81 3.24
C ASN A 249 -19.99 -21.01 2.29
N LYS A 250 -19.61 -20.85 1.02
CA LYS A 250 -19.66 -21.88 -0.02
C LYS A 250 -18.37 -21.84 -0.83
N GLU A 251 -17.91 -23.02 -1.24
CA GLU A 251 -16.76 -23.16 -2.12
C GLU A 251 -17.06 -22.52 -3.50
N ILE A 252 -16.09 -21.75 -4.00
CA ILE A 252 -16.02 -21.24 -5.37
C ILE A 252 -15.06 -22.15 -6.15
N ALA A 253 -15.63 -23.02 -6.99
CA ALA A 253 -14.86 -23.97 -7.80
C ALA A 253 -14.67 -23.49 -9.25
N SER A 254 -15.50 -22.54 -9.69
CA SER A 254 -15.46 -21.93 -11.03
C SER A 254 -16.09 -20.54 -11.05
N VAL A 255 -15.94 -19.81 -12.15
CA VAL A 255 -16.60 -18.50 -12.35
C VAL A 255 -18.13 -18.58 -12.25
N ASN A 256 -18.74 -19.74 -12.54
CA ASN A 256 -20.19 -19.90 -12.46
C ASN A 256 -20.72 -19.81 -11.01
N ASP A 257 -19.89 -20.11 -10.01
CA ASP A 257 -20.28 -20.09 -8.60
C ASP A 257 -20.39 -18.66 -8.04
N LEU A 258 -19.90 -17.66 -8.80
CA LEU A 258 -20.06 -16.25 -8.46
C LEU A 258 -21.48 -15.72 -8.73
N SER A 259 -22.20 -16.35 -9.67
CA SER A 259 -23.51 -15.88 -10.08
C SER A 259 -24.54 -16.03 -8.96
N GLY A 260 -25.13 -14.91 -8.53
CA GLY A 260 -26.10 -14.88 -7.44
C GLY A 260 -25.50 -14.95 -6.04
N LEU A 261 -24.18 -14.97 -5.91
CA LEU A 261 -23.49 -14.76 -4.63
C LEU A 261 -23.76 -13.34 -4.14
N VAL A 262 -24.11 -13.19 -2.86
CA VAL A 262 -24.18 -11.86 -2.24
C VAL A 262 -22.89 -11.61 -1.48
N MET A 263 -22.07 -10.66 -1.93
CA MET A 263 -20.75 -10.41 -1.34
C MET A 263 -20.62 -8.99 -0.81
N ARG A 264 -20.09 -8.85 0.40
CA ARG A 264 -19.56 -7.57 0.86
C ARG A 264 -18.18 -7.36 0.22
N ILE A 265 -18.07 -6.36 -0.66
CA ILE A 265 -16.82 -5.95 -1.31
C ILE A 265 -16.92 -4.48 -1.79
N PRO A 266 -16.06 -3.56 -1.34
CA PRO A 266 -16.05 -2.16 -1.79
C PRO A 266 -15.20 -1.99 -3.06
N GLY A 267 -15.02 -0.73 -3.47
CA GLY A 267 -14.07 -0.36 -4.52
C GLY A 267 -14.40 -0.95 -5.89
N LEU A 268 -13.41 -0.92 -6.78
CA LEU A 268 -13.55 -1.42 -8.15
C LEU A 268 -13.58 -2.95 -8.19
N GLY A 269 -13.08 -3.63 -7.16
CA GLY A 269 -13.29 -5.08 -6.97
C GLY A 269 -14.76 -5.43 -6.97
N GLY A 270 -15.60 -4.64 -6.29
CA GLY A 270 -17.05 -4.80 -6.33
C GLY A 270 -17.63 -4.64 -7.73
N ALA A 271 -17.18 -3.63 -8.51
CA ALA A 271 -17.65 -3.45 -9.89
C ALA A 271 -17.31 -4.65 -10.79
N VAL A 272 -16.12 -5.21 -10.64
CA VAL A 272 -15.71 -6.43 -11.37
C VAL A 272 -16.59 -7.60 -10.95
N MET A 273 -16.79 -7.81 -9.65
CA MET A 273 -17.64 -8.88 -9.13
C MET A 273 -19.09 -8.75 -9.59
N GLU A 274 -19.64 -7.53 -9.66
CA GLU A 274 -20.97 -7.26 -10.24
C GLU A 274 -21.07 -7.70 -11.69
N ARG A 275 -20.03 -7.44 -12.50
CA ARG A 275 -19.96 -7.89 -13.90
C ARG A 275 -19.90 -9.42 -14.02
N LEU A 276 -19.33 -10.09 -13.02
CA LEU A 276 -19.29 -11.56 -12.92
C LEU A 276 -20.58 -12.16 -12.29
N GLY A 277 -21.58 -11.34 -12.00
CA GLY A 277 -22.90 -11.78 -11.54
C GLY A 277 -23.07 -11.85 -10.02
N VAL A 278 -22.14 -11.30 -9.25
CA VAL A 278 -22.23 -11.14 -7.80
C VAL A 278 -23.15 -9.97 -7.47
N THR A 279 -23.98 -10.09 -6.45
CA THR A 279 -24.70 -8.97 -5.86
C THR A 279 -23.84 -8.33 -4.77
N VAL A 280 -23.33 -7.13 -5.02
CA VAL A 280 -22.40 -6.47 -4.11
C VAL A 280 -23.13 -5.63 -3.06
N GLN A 281 -22.63 -5.66 -1.82
CA GLN A 281 -23.04 -4.77 -0.74
C GLN A 281 -21.83 -4.05 -0.15
N VAL A 282 -21.99 -2.77 0.18
CA VAL A 282 -20.98 -2.00 0.91
C VAL A 282 -21.46 -1.80 2.33
N ILE A 283 -20.77 -2.45 3.27
CA ILE A 283 -21.08 -2.47 4.70
C ILE A 283 -19.82 -2.06 5.47
N ALA A 284 -20.00 -1.29 6.55
CA ALA A 284 -18.90 -0.86 7.41
C ALA A 284 -18.26 -2.06 8.13
N GLY A 285 -16.94 -2.02 8.39
CA GLY A 285 -16.18 -3.15 8.92
C GLY A 285 -16.78 -3.82 10.16
N GLY A 286 -17.27 -3.01 11.11
CA GLY A 286 -17.87 -3.51 12.37
C GLY A 286 -19.20 -4.25 12.21
N GLU A 287 -19.84 -4.21 11.03
CA GLU A 287 -21.15 -4.83 10.77
C GLU A 287 -21.01 -6.11 9.93
N ILE A 288 -19.83 -6.40 9.37
CA ILE A 288 -19.60 -7.53 8.45
C ILE A 288 -19.84 -8.87 9.13
N PHE A 289 -19.31 -9.05 10.34
CA PHE A 289 -19.47 -10.31 11.08
C PHE A 289 -20.95 -10.66 11.25
N GLN A 290 -21.76 -9.68 11.64
CA GLN A 290 -23.19 -9.87 11.80
C GLN A 290 -23.86 -10.21 10.47
N ALA A 291 -23.47 -9.55 9.38
CA ALA A 291 -24.02 -9.80 8.04
C ALA A 291 -23.72 -11.21 7.53
N LEU A 292 -22.50 -11.72 7.78
CA LEU A 292 -22.12 -13.11 7.50
C LEU A 292 -22.91 -14.09 8.38
N GLN A 293 -22.97 -13.82 9.69
CA GLN A 293 -23.67 -14.68 10.66
C GLN A 293 -25.16 -14.84 10.33
N THR A 294 -25.83 -13.77 9.88
CA THR A 294 -27.25 -13.80 9.53
C THR A 294 -27.52 -14.29 8.12
N GLY A 295 -26.48 -14.49 7.30
CA GLY A 295 -26.62 -14.80 5.87
C GLY A 295 -27.20 -13.64 5.07
N THR A 296 -27.03 -12.40 5.54
CA THR A 296 -27.36 -11.19 4.77
C THR A 296 -26.39 -11.02 3.60
N VAL A 297 -25.15 -11.47 3.78
CA VAL A 297 -24.16 -11.70 2.73
C VAL A 297 -23.68 -13.16 2.82
N ASP A 298 -23.43 -13.78 1.67
CA ASP A 298 -22.87 -15.13 1.55
C ASP A 298 -21.34 -15.14 1.72
N ALA A 299 -20.70 -14.01 1.41
CA ALA A 299 -19.26 -13.81 1.46
C ALA A 299 -18.92 -12.38 1.85
N ALA A 300 -17.71 -12.19 2.37
CA ALA A 300 -17.16 -10.86 2.64
C ALA A 300 -15.65 -10.87 2.52
N GLU A 301 -15.10 -9.82 1.94
CA GLU A 301 -13.68 -9.52 2.07
C GLU A 301 -13.46 -8.38 3.08
N TRP A 302 -12.23 -8.29 3.59
CA TRP A 302 -11.82 -7.18 4.46
C TRP A 302 -10.37 -6.80 4.26
N VAL A 303 -9.41 -7.58 4.78
CA VAL A 303 -7.98 -7.27 4.61
C VAL A 303 -7.15 -8.55 4.50
N GLY A 304 -7.09 -9.35 5.55
CA GLY A 304 -6.06 -10.36 5.67
C GLY A 304 -6.02 -11.02 7.05
N PRO A 305 -5.13 -12.00 7.25
CA PRO A 305 -5.24 -12.95 8.34
C PRO A 305 -5.40 -12.32 9.72
N TYR A 306 -4.64 -11.26 10.03
CA TYR A 306 -4.68 -10.65 11.35
C TYR A 306 -6.01 -9.94 11.63
N ASP A 307 -6.40 -9.00 10.78
CA ASP A 307 -7.63 -8.21 10.97
C ASP A 307 -8.88 -9.08 10.88
N ASP A 308 -8.91 -9.99 9.92
CA ASP A 308 -10.05 -10.88 9.69
C ASP A 308 -10.27 -11.79 10.93
N THR A 309 -9.18 -12.18 11.60
CA THR A 309 -9.25 -12.89 12.89
C THR A 309 -9.77 -12.00 14.02
N GLN A 310 -9.38 -10.71 14.07
CA GLN A 310 -9.92 -9.76 15.05
C GLN A 310 -11.44 -9.54 14.86
N LEU A 311 -11.93 -9.66 13.63
CA LEU A 311 -13.36 -9.57 13.31
C LEU A 311 -14.10 -10.92 13.40
N ASP A 312 -13.39 -12.00 13.76
CA ASP A 312 -13.90 -13.34 13.99
C ASP A 312 -14.60 -14.00 12.78
N PHE A 313 -14.19 -13.68 11.55
CA PHE A 313 -14.84 -14.24 10.36
C PHE A 313 -14.72 -15.76 10.24
N GLN A 314 -13.64 -16.34 10.77
CA GLN A 314 -13.40 -17.78 10.83
C GLN A 314 -14.46 -18.56 11.61
N SER A 315 -15.26 -17.91 12.47
CA SER A 315 -16.31 -18.59 13.24
C SER A 315 -17.65 -18.66 12.48
N VAL A 316 -17.76 -17.91 11.37
CA VAL A 316 -19.01 -17.76 10.59
C VAL A 316 -18.85 -18.08 9.11
N ALA A 317 -17.64 -18.36 8.61
CA ALA A 317 -17.35 -18.75 7.23
C ALA A 317 -16.26 -19.84 7.17
N GLN A 318 -16.32 -20.68 6.13
CA GLN A 318 -15.50 -21.91 6.04
C GLN A 318 -14.37 -21.84 5.01
N PHE A 319 -14.50 -21.00 3.98
CA PHE A 319 -13.52 -20.93 2.90
C PHE A 319 -12.86 -19.56 2.91
N TYR A 320 -11.53 -19.54 2.91
CA TYR A 320 -10.74 -18.31 2.88
C TYR A 320 -9.89 -18.27 1.62
N TYR A 321 -10.27 -17.41 0.66
CA TYR A 321 -9.66 -17.40 -0.66
C TYR A 321 -8.41 -16.53 -0.75
N TYR A 322 -7.55 -16.77 -1.73
CA TYR A 322 -6.43 -15.91 -2.09
C TYR A 322 -6.08 -15.97 -3.59
N PRO A 323 -5.42 -14.93 -4.15
CA PRO A 323 -5.18 -13.61 -3.56
C PRO A 323 -6.41 -12.69 -3.65
N GLY A 324 -6.44 -11.62 -2.86
CA GLY A 324 -7.37 -10.50 -3.02
C GLY A 324 -6.95 -9.64 -4.20
N TRP A 325 -7.26 -10.11 -5.42
CA TRP A 325 -6.84 -9.47 -6.68
C TRP A 325 -7.41 -8.06 -6.87
N TRP A 326 -8.44 -7.67 -6.12
CA TRP A 326 -8.95 -6.29 -6.07
C TRP A 326 -8.01 -5.32 -5.36
N GLU A 327 -7.24 -5.79 -4.37
CA GLU A 327 -6.42 -4.97 -3.48
C GLU A 327 -4.98 -5.54 -3.36
N PRO A 328 -4.16 -5.41 -4.42
CA PRO A 328 -2.77 -5.88 -4.39
C PRO A 328 -1.84 -5.02 -3.50
N GLY A 329 -2.24 -3.81 -3.14
CA GLY A 329 -1.44 -2.91 -2.32
C GLY A 329 -2.20 -1.64 -1.93
N PRO A 330 -3.35 -1.76 -1.25
CA PRO A 330 -4.23 -0.64 -0.97
C PRO A 330 -3.57 0.38 -0.05
N SER A 331 -3.38 1.59 -0.57
CA SER A 331 -2.89 2.74 0.18
C SER A 331 -4.04 3.46 0.87
N LEU A 332 -4.07 3.47 2.19
CA LEU A 332 -5.00 4.29 2.95
C LEU A 332 -4.49 5.72 3.03
N GLU A 333 -5.39 6.67 3.27
CA GLU A 333 -5.06 8.09 3.21
C GLU A 333 -5.57 8.86 4.43
N VAL A 334 -4.80 9.87 4.82
CA VAL A 334 -5.28 10.97 5.64
C VAL A 334 -5.79 12.07 4.72
N GLN A 335 -6.95 12.64 5.04
CA GLN A 335 -7.62 13.70 4.29
C GLN A 335 -7.76 14.93 5.17
N LEU A 336 -7.41 16.11 4.65
CA LEU A 336 -7.48 17.39 5.36
C LEU A 336 -8.23 18.42 4.51
N PRO A 337 -9.00 19.35 5.10
CA PRO A 337 -9.52 20.49 4.36
C PRO A 337 -8.34 21.27 3.76
N ALA A 338 -8.31 21.45 2.44
CA ALA A 338 -7.14 22.03 1.75
C ALA A 338 -6.84 23.44 2.26
N ALA A 339 -7.87 24.24 2.52
CA ALA A 339 -7.72 25.59 3.05
C ALA A 339 -7.14 25.62 4.47
N GLU A 340 -7.47 24.63 5.31
CA GLU A 340 -6.91 24.54 6.68
C GLU A 340 -5.46 24.07 6.64
N TYR A 341 -5.15 23.09 5.79
CA TYR A 341 -3.79 22.64 5.56
C TYR A 341 -2.89 23.77 5.04
N ASP A 342 -3.36 24.53 4.03
CA ASP A 342 -2.62 25.65 3.45
C ASP A 342 -2.41 26.81 4.45
N ALA A 343 -3.27 26.92 5.47
CA ALA A 343 -3.15 27.92 6.52
C ALA A 343 -2.19 27.50 7.66
N LEU A 344 -1.73 26.25 7.70
CA LEU A 344 -0.71 25.81 8.64
C LEU A 344 0.63 26.51 8.36
N PRO A 345 1.45 26.78 9.39
CA PRO A 345 2.85 27.12 9.20
C PRO A 345 3.56 26.08 8.32
N GLU A 346 4.52 26.50 7.51
CA GLU A 346 5.26 25.60 6.60
C GLU A 346 5.90 24.43 7.37
N GLU A 347 6.36 24.65 8.60
CA GLU A 347 6.90 23.62 9.47
C GLU A 347 5.85 22.57 9.83
N TYR A 348 4.60 22.97 10.08
CA TYR A 348 3.52 22.03 10.39
C TYR A 348 3.03 21.30 9.14
N GLN A 349 3.05 21.94 7.97
CA GLN A 349 2.78 21.25 6.70
C GLN A 349 3.82 20.14 6.45
N ALA A 350 5.11 20.44 6.68
CA ALA A 350 6.19 19.45 6.57
C ALA A 350 6.03 18.31 7.60
N VAL A 351 5.63 18.62 8.84
CA VAL A 351 5.36 17.63 9.87
C VAL A 351 4.20 16.71 9.48
N VAL A 352 3.10 17.26 8.93
CA VAL A 352 1.96 16.45 8.45
C VAL A 352 2.40 15.48 7.35
N GLN A 353 3.16 15.95 6.36
CA GLN A 353 3.67 15.09 5.28
C GLN A 353 4.57 13.98 5.82
N ALA A 354 5.50 14.32 6.73
CA ALA A 354 6.41 13.35 7.34
C ALA A 354 5.67 12.32 8.22
N ALA A 355 4.66 12.76 8.97
CA ALA A 355 3.84 11.89 9.80
C ALA A 355 3.00 10.92 8.94
N ALA A 356 2.43 11.40 7.84
CA ALA A 356 1.67 10.56 6.91
C ALA A 356 2.58 9.49 6.29
N TYR A 357 3.78 9.88 5.82
CA TYR A 357 4.77 8.93 5.32
C TYR A 357 5.17 7.88 6.38
N GLN A 358 5.41 8.31 7.62
CA GLN A 358 5.70 7.40 8.73
C GLN A 358 4.55 6.42 8.98
N ALA A 359 3.31 6.89 9.02
CA ALA A 359 2.13 6.04 9.21
C ALA A 359 1.98 5.03 8.06
N ASN A 360 2.21 5.47 6.81
CA ASN A 360 2.17 4.63 5.62
C ASN A 360 3.10 3.42 5.73
N VAL A 361 4.37 3.66 6.04
CA VAL A 361 5.37 2.58 6.17
C VAL A 361 5.15 1.74 7.44
N SER A 362 4.78 2.37 8.55
CA SER A 362 4.61 1.68 9.84
C SER A 362 3.44 0.69 9.82
N MET A 363 2.34 1.06 9.16
CA MET A 363 1.17 0.18 9.03
C MET A 363 1.52 -1.10 8.26
N MET A 364 2.17 -0.98 7.10
CA MET A 364 2.60 -2.11 6.29
C MET A 364 3.55 -3.02 7.08
N SER A 365 4.57 -2.43 7.72
CA SER A 365 5.51 -3.18 8.55
C SER A 365 4.83 -3.93 9.70
N LYS A 366 3.74 -3.38 10.26
CA LYS A 366 2.97 -4.03 11.31
C LYS A 366 2.16 -5.20 10.75
N TYR A 367 1.53 -5.05 9.58
CA TYR A 367 0.84 -6.16 8.91
C TYR A 367 1.78 -7.31 8.57
N ASP A 368 2.96 -7.02 8.00
CA ASP A 368 3.95 -8.05 7.68
C ASP A 368 4.41 -8.84 8.91
N ALA A 369 4.44 -8.22 10.09
CA ALA A 369 4.80 -8.88 11.33
C ALA A 369 3.65 -9.69 11.94
N LEU A 370 2.40 -9.26 11.76
CA LEU A 370 1.22 -9.82 12.42
C LEU A 370 0.45 -10.85 11.58
N ASN A 371 0.47 -10.73 10.26
CA ASN A 371 -0.22 -11.66 9.38
C ASN A 371 0.34 -13.10 9.44
N PRO A 372 1.67 -13.35 9.53
CA PRO A 372 2.18 -14.71 9.56
C PRO A 372 1.68 -15.58 10.74
N PRO A 373 1.75 -15.12 12.01
CA PRO A 373 1.20 -15.92 13.11
C PRO A 373 -0.33 -16.06 13.02
N ALA A 374 -1.06 -15.02 12.61
CA ALA A 374 -2.51 -15.11 12.44
C ALA A 374 -2.91 -16.10 11.33
N LEU A 375 -2.17 -16.14 10.22
CA LEU A 375 -2.38 -17.13 9.16
C LEU A 375 -2.12 -18.55 9.68
N GLN A 376 -1.09 -18.75 10.51
CA GLN A 376 -0.83 -20.06 11.10
C GLN A 376 -2.00 -20.52 11.98
N ASP A 377 -2.58 -19.63 12.79
CA ASP A 377 -3.77 -19.94 13.60
C ASP A 377 -4.97 -20.31 12.73
N ILE A 378 -5.18 -19.64 11.59
CA ILE A 378 -6.23 -19.98 10.62
C ILE A 378 -5.96 -21.35 9.98
N LEU A 379 -4.72 -21.65 9.59
CA LEU A 379 -4.35 -22.94 8.98
C LEU A 379 -4.47 -24.11 9.97
N ASP A 380 -4.28 -23.86 11.27
CA ASP A 380 -4.44 -24.86 12.32
C ASP A 380 -5.92 -25.10 12.69
N ASN A 381 -6.83 -24.23 12.24
CA ASN A 381 -8.27 -24.40 12.41
C ASN A 381 -8.82 -25.40 11.40
N SER A 382 -9.21 -26.59 11.87
CA SER A 382 -9.75 -27.66 11.01
C SER A 382 -11.11 -27.36 10.36
N ASP A 383 -11.79 -26.29 10.78
CA ASP A 383 -13.08 -25.88 10.24
C ASP A 383 -12.95 -24.86 9.08
N VAL A 384 -11.72 -24.44 8.75
CA VAL A 384 -11.42 -23.47 7.68
C VAL A 384 -10.55 -24.11 6.59
N GLU A 385 -10.91 -23.87 5.34
CA GLU A 385 -10.12 -24.23 4.16
C GLU A 385 -9.57 -22.97 3.47
N VAL A 386 -8.25 -22.84 3.42
CA VAL A 386 -7.55 -21.75 2.71
C VAL A 386 -7.27 -22.18 1.27
N LEU A 387 -7.89 -21.52 0.29
CA LEU A 387 -7.93 -21.97 -1.11
C LEU A 387 -7.49 -20.87 -2.08
N PRO A 388 -6.75 -21.21 -3.16
CA PRO A 388 -6.55 -20.27 -4.25
C PRO A 388 -7.86 -20.07 -5.01
N PHE A 389 -8.07 -18.88 -5.57
CA PHE A 389 -9.13 -18.70 -6.56
C PHE A 389 -8.87 -19.61 -7.78
N PRO A 390 -9.92 -20.21 -8.36
CA PRO A 390 -9.82 -20.94 -9.63
C PRO A 390 -9.25 -20.07 -10.77
N ASP A 391 -8.48 -20.68 -11.67
CA ASP A 391 -7.86 -19.97 -12.80
C ASP A 391 -8.88 -19.26 -13.70
N ASP A 392 -10.09 -19.84 -13.87
CA ASP A 392 -11.15 -19.24 -14.68
C ASP A 392 -11.79 -18.01 -14.01
N VAL A 393 -11.89 -18.00 -12.68
CA VAL A 393 -12.28 -16.81 -11.90
C VAL A 393 -11.27 -15.69 -12.09
N MET A 394 -9.98 -16.00 -11.94
CA MET A 394 -8.90 -15.00 -12.09
C MET A 394 -8.88 -14.40 -13.50
N GLN A 395 -9.00 -15.22 -14.54
CA GLN A 395 -9.03 -14.77 -15.93
C GLN A 395 -10.25 -13.89 -16.23
N ALA A 396 -11.45 -14.32 -15.82
CA ALA A 396 -12.67 -13.56 -16.05
C ALA A 396 -12.67 -12.22 -15.29
N ALA A 397 -12.13 -12.20 -14.07
CA ALA A 397 -11.98 -10.98 -13.29
C ALA A 397 -10.99 -10.00 -13.91
N GLU A 398 -9.84 -10.49 -14.44
CA GLU A 398 -8.87 -9.62 -15.11
C GLU A 398 -9.45 -9.00 -16.38
N GLU A 399 -10.09 -9.81 -17.23
CA GLU A 399 -10.77 -9.33 -18.44
C GLU A 399 -11.82 -8.25 -18.10
N ALA A 400 -12.71 -8.54 -17.16
CA ALA A 400 -13.74 -7.62 -16.73
C ALA A 400 -13.18 -6.33 -16.10
N ALA A 401 -12.06 -6.40 -15.37
CA ALA A 401 -11.41 -5.24 -14.78
C ALA A 401 -10.89 -4.27 -15.84
N PHE A 402 -10.15 -4.78 -16.83
CA PHE A 402 -9.61 -3.92 -17.89
C PHE A 402 -10.70 -3.37 -18.82
N GLU A 403 -11.76 -4.14 -19.08
CA GLU A 403 -12.95 -3.61 -19.77
C GLU A 403 -13.60 -2.45 -18.99
N LEU A 404 -13.75 -2.58 -17.66
CA LEU A 404 -14.26 -1.49 -16.83
C LEU A 404 -13.37 -0.24 -16.89
N TYR A 405 -12.04 -0.41 -16.88
CA TYR A 405 -11.12 0.73 -16.96
C TYR A 405 -11.27 1.49 -18.27
N ASP A 406 -11.38 0.78 -19.39
CA ASP A 406 -11.62 1.39 -20.69
C ASP A 406 -12.98 2.11 -20.73
N GLU A 407 -14.02 1.52 -20.15
CA GLU A 407 -15.35 2.13 -20.03
C GLU A 407 -15.33 3.40 -19.18
N PHE A 408 -14.64 3.40 -18.04
CA PHE A 408 -14.53 4.55 -17.15
C PHE A 408 -13.66 5.66 -17.76
N ALA A 409 -12.54 5.31 -18.40
CA ALA A 409 -11.70 6.25 -19.12
C ALA A 409 -12.46 6.92 -20.28
N ALA A 410 -13.37 6.21 -20.95
CA ALA A 410 -14.22 6.80 -21.98
C ALA A 410 -15.27 7.80 -21.44
N GLN A 411 -15.56 7.78 -20.13
CA GLN A 411 -16.62 8.57 -19.49
C GLN A 411 -16.10 9.75 -18.66
N ASP A 412 -14.89 9.64 -18.10
CA ASP A 412 -14.31 10.64 -17.19
C ASP A 412 -12.86 10.96 -17.62
N THR A 413 -12.60 12.24 -17.95
CA THR A 413 -11.28 12.71 -18.38
C THR A 413 -10.24 12.66 -17.27
N ASP A 414 -10.65 12.83 -16.01
CA ASP A 414 -9.76 12.68 -14.85
C ASP A 414 -9.34 11.22 -14.75
N PHE A 415 -10.32 10.31 -14.87
CA PHE A 415 -10.06 8.86 -14.87
C PHE A 415 -9.11 8.48 -16.00
N GLN A 416 -9.38 8.92 -17.23
CA GLN A 416 -8.53 8.63 -18.38
C GLN A 416 -7.09 9.10 -18.14
N SER A 417 -6.92 10.33 -17.66
CA SER A 417 -5.59 10.90 -17.45
C SER A 417 -4.80 10.12 -16.41
N VAL A 418 -5.43 9.80 -15.27
CA VAL A 418 -4.82 9.00 -14.19
C VAL A 418 -4.52 7.58 -14.68
N PHE A 419 -5.46 6.95 -15.38
CA PHE A 419 -5.31 5.59 -15.89
C PHE A 419 -4.17 5.48 -16.90
N ASP A 420 -4.03 6.43 -17.83
CA ASP A 420 -2.95 6.43 -18.82
C ASP A 420 -1.57 6.52 -18.15
N ASN A 421 -1.41 7.43 -17.18
CA ASN A 421 -0.19 7.56 -16.39
C ASN A 421 0.09 6.27 -15.60
N TRP A 422 -0.91 5.79 -14.85
CA TRP A 422 -0.80 4.62 -14.00
C TRP A 422 -0.49 3.34 -14.79
N SER A 423 -1.15 3.15 -15.94
CA SER A 423 -0.97 1.97 -16.81
C SER A 423 0.45 1.91 -17.41
N SER A 424 0.97 3.07 -17.81
CA SER A 424 2.36 3.20 -18.25
C SER A 424 3.34 2.84 -17.13
N PHE A 425 3.12 3.38 -15.93
CA PHE A 425 3.96 3.10 -14.76
C PHE A 425 3.91 1.61 -14.38
N ARG A 426 2.70 1.03 -14.27
CA ARG A 426 2.46 -0.39 -13.96
C ARG A 426 3.24 -1.30 -14.90
N SER A 427 3.16 -1.05 -16.20
CA SER A 427 3.85 -1.85 -17.20
C SER A 427 5.37 -1.84 -17.02
N GLY A 428 5.95 -0.70 -16.67
CA GLY A 428 7.39 -0.56 -16.42
C GLY A 428 7.83 -1.25 -15.14
N ILE A 429 7.14 -0.99 -14.02
CA ILE A 429 7.53 -1.51 -12.71
C ILE A 429 7.32 -3.03 -12.59
N GLN A 430 6.27 -3.57 -13.22
CA GLN A 430 6.04 -5.02 -13.24
C GLN A 430 7.14 -5.77 -13.98
N GLN A 431 7.67 -5.23 -15.08
CA GLN A 431 8.82 -5.83 -15.78
C GLN A 431 10.05 -5.90 -14.87
N TRP A 432 10.31 -4.86 -14.09
CA TRP A 432 11.41 -4.84 -13.13
C TRP A 432 11.19 -5.83 -11.97
N HIS A 433 10.03 -5.80 -11.32
CA HIS A 433 9.74 -6.68 -10.18
C HIS A 433 9.68 -8.15 -10.59
N ALA A 434 9.18 -8.48 -11.78
CA ALA A 434 9.18 -9.84 -12.30
C ALA A 434 10.60 -10.41 -12.50
N LEU A 435 11.59 -9.55 -12.78
CA LEU A 435 12.97 -9.97 -12.98
C LEU A 435 13.70 -10.25 -11.67
N ALA A 436 13.63 -9.32 -10.72
CA ALA A 436 14.45 -9.37 -9.50
C ALA A 436 13.68 -9.85 -8.27
N GLU A 437 12.63 -9.12 -7.90
CA GLU A 437 11.85 -9.36 -6.67
C GLU A 437 11.14 -10.72 -6.71
N GLN A 438 10.41 -10.99 -7.78
CA GLN A 438 9.72 -12.27 -7.97
C GLN A 438 10.72 -13.44 -7.99
N ALA A 439 11.87 -13.28 -8.64
CA ALA A 439 12.88 -14.33 -8.69
C ALA A 439 13.44 -14.65 -7.29
N MET A 440 13.67 -13.63 -6.46
CA MET A 440 14.12 -13.80 -5.08
C MET A 440 13.05 -14.50 -4.22
N ILE A 441 11.82 -13.98 -4.20
CA ILE A 441 10.70 -14.54 -3.42
C ILE A 441 10.40 -15.99 -3.85
N THR A 442 10.46 -16.27 -5.15
CA THR A 442 10.26 -17.62 -5.68
C THR A 442 11.38 -18.58 -5.24
N TYR A 443 12.61 -18.09 -5.12
CA TYR A 443 13.72 -18.92 -4.63
C TYR A 443 13.57 -19.21 -3.13
N GLU A 444 13.23 -18.21 -2.32
CA GLU A 444 13.06 -18.38 -0.86
C GLU A 444 11.90 -19.31 -0.50
N SER A 445 10.79 -19.25 -1.24
CA SER A 445 9.63 -20.12 -0.98
C SER A 445 9.86 -21.60 -1.31
N GLN A 446 10.96 -21.94 -1.98
CA GLN A 446 11.34 -23.33 -2.29
C GLN A 446 12.31 -23.94 -1.26
N VAL A 447 12.94 -23.10 -0.43
CA VAL A 447 13.93 -23.50 0.58
C VAL A 447 13.22 -23.73 1.92
#